data_AF-A0AAD9MNH6-F1
#
_entry.id   AF-A0AAD9MNH6-F1
#
_cell.length_a   1.000
_cell.length_b   1.000
_cell.length_c   1.000
_cell.angle_alpha   90.00
_cell.angle_beta   90.00
_cell.angle_gamma   90.00
#
_symmetry.space_group_name_H-M   'P 1'
#
loop_
_entity.id
_entity.type
_entity.pdbx_description
1 polymer ?
#
loop_
_entity_poly.entity_id
_entity_poly.type
_entity_poly.pdbx_seq_one_letter_code
_entity_poly.pdbx_strand_id
1 'polypeptide(L)'
;INVLGRRLIQAPDDGLLQKLLATGGQHAQLVQRCYKLRSMIHYYLADEFNQTLPRLLWEADNEVQEWIADIYDNGFGGEHGLPGVFSRLDDLIDFVTTIIFTTSCRNAALTFGMMDYYAYCPNMPTMLLVAPPSEKGQTTMDTIKSALPSRGKTAEIIAACYTLSRRGKDEMFLGEFDEMHFDSAAMRAAVAAFQEDLRRVQRAIIQRNDGLDVPYTYLMPDSIPKTISA
;
A
#
# COMPACT_ATOMS: atom_id res chain seq x y z
N ILE A 1 -11.70 1.76 7.57
CA ILE A 1 -11.11 3.09 7.26
C ILE A 1 -11.75 3.80 6.05
N ASN A 2 -11.96 3.14 4.90
CA ASN A 2 -12.43 3.80 3.66
C ASN A 2 -13.75 4.59 3.76
N VAL A 3 -14.71 4.16 4.60
CA VAL A 3 -15.94 4.92 4.87
C VAL A 3 -15.64 6.27 5.53
N LEU A 4 -14.72 6.29 6.50
CA LEU A 4 -14.25 7.54 7.12
C LEU A 4 -13.46 8.38 6.13
N GLY A 5 -12.62 7.75 5.31
CA GLY A 5 -11.89 8.43 4.23
C GLY A 5 -12.81 9.20 3.28
N ARG A 6 -13.91 8.59 2.83
CA ARG A 6 -14.90 9.28 1.99
C ARG A 6 -15.54 10.49 2.67
N ARG A 7 -15.78 10.41 3.98
CA ARG A 7 -16.46 11.47 4.75
C ARG A 7 -15.55 12.60 5.20
N LEU A 8 -14.29 12.30 5.51
CA LEU A 8 -13.38 13.25 6.17
C LEU A 8 -12.20 13.66 5.30
N ILE A 9 -11.76 12.78 4.39
CA ILE A 9 -10.57 13.02 3.56
C ILE A 9 -10.98 13.49 2.17
N GLN A 10 -11.93 12.79 1.54
CA GLN A 10 -12.35 13.02 0.16
C GLN A 10 -13.64 13.85 0.03
N ALA A 11 -14.16 14.40 1.14
CA ALA A 11 -15.38 15.21 1.09
C ALA A 11 -15.19 16.39 0.11
N PRO A 12 -16.16 16.64 -0.80
CA PRO A 12 -15.97 17.56 -1.92
C PRO A 12 -15.63 19.01 -1.52
N ASP A 13 -16.17 19.49 -0.40
CA ASP A 13 -16.08 20.92 -0.04
C ASP A 13 -15.11 21.17 1.12
N ASP A 14 -15.01 20.24 2.07
CA ASP A 14 -14.25 20.44 3.31
C ASP A 14 -13.35 19.24 3.67
N GLY A 15 -13.16 18.31 2.74
CA GLY A 15 -12.29 17.16 2.92
C GLY A 15 -10.83 17.57 3.10
N LEU A 16 -10.07 16.71 3.77
CA LEU A 16 -8.64 16.90 3.99
C LEU A 16 -7.86 17.15 2.69
N LEU A 17 -8.20 16.46 1.60
CA LEU A 17 -7.53 16.65 0.30
C LEU A 17 -7.76 18.05 -0.27
N GLN A 18 -8.96 18.61 -0.09
CA GLN A 18 -9.27 19.98 -0.52
C GLN A 18 -8.53 21.03 0.30
N LYS A 19 -8.36 20.76 1.59
CA LYS A 19 -7.70 21.69 2.52
C LYS A 19 -6.17 21.70 2.34
N LEU A 20 -5.59 20.55 2.01
CA LEU A 20 -4.14 20.33 2.14
C LEU A 20 -3.41 20.12 0.82
N LEU A 21 -4.08 19.82 -0.29
CA LEU A 21 -3.44 19.62 -1.59
C LEU A 21 -3.84 20.74 -2.57
N ALA A 22 -2.87 21.27 -3.32
CA ALA A 22 -3.15 22.23 -4.40
C ALA A 22 -4.06 21.64 -5.49
N THR A 23 -4.05 20.30 -5.66
CA THR A 23 -4.87 19.59 -6.65
C THR A 23 -6.29 19.29 -6.18
N GLY A 24 -6.62 19.56 -4.91
CA GLY A 24 -7.90 19.18 -4.34
C GLY A 24 -8.19 17.67 -4.39
N GLY A 25 -7.15 16.84 -4.51
CA GLY A 25 -7.29 15.38 -4.65
C GLY A 25 -7.50 14.87 -6.08
N GLN A 26 -7.38 15.73 -7.11
CA GLN A 26 -7.65 15.34 -8.50
C GLN A 26 -6.62 14.37 -9.12
N HIS A 27 -5.47 14.13 -8.48
CA HIS A 27 -4.44 13.23 -9.00
C HIS A 27 -3.74 12.46 -7.88
N ALA A 28 -3.87 11.14 -7.90
CA ALA A 28 -3.03 10.25 -7.10
C ALA A 28 -2.65 9.01 -7.91
N GLN A 29 -1.53 9.08 -8.64
CA GLN A 29 -0.83 7.89 -9.09
C GLN A 29 0.67 8.10 -8.93
N LEU A 30 1.26 7.45 -7.93
CA LEU A 30 2.60 6.90 -8.07
C LEU A 30 2.77 5.76 -7.07
N VAL A 31 3.29 4.62 -7.54
CA VAL A 31 4.59 4.05 -7.16
C VAL A 31 4.63 2.61 -7.69
N GLN A 32 5.73 2.32 -8.37
CA GLN A 32 6.12 1.03 -8.89
C GLN A 32 7.49 0.72 -8.28
N ARG A 33 7.54 -0.24 -7.34
CA ARG A 33 8.74 -1.00 -6.87
C ARG A 33 8.43 -1.75 -5.59
N CYS A 34 8.19 -3.07 -5.69
CA CYS A 34 8.11 -4.00 -4.56
C CYS A 34 8.18 -5.49 -5.02
N TYR A 35 8.97 -5.79 -6.05
CA TYR A 35 8.90 -7.07 -6.75
C TYR A 35 9.21 -8.30 -5.88
N LYS A 36 10.17 -8.21 -4.93
CA LYS A 36 10.60 -9.37 -4.14
C LYS A 36 9.53 -9.87 -3.17
N LEU A 37 8.85 -8.97 -2.46
CA LEU A 37 7.75 -9.34 -1.56
C LEU A 37 6.54 -9.85 -2.33
N ARG A 38 6.21 -9.24 -3.49
CA ARG A 38 5.17 -9.76 -4.39
C ARG A 38 5.47 -11.19 -4.82
N SER A 39 6.71 -11.48 -5.24
CA SER A 39 7.10 -12.83 -5.64
C SER A 39 6.95 -13.86 -4.51
N MET A 40 7.25 -13.51 -3.26
CA MET A 40 7.12 -14.45 -2.13
C MET A 40 5.66 -14.76 -1.81
N ILE A 41 4.79 -13.74 -1.81
CA ILE A 41 3.35 -13.92 -1.66
C ILE A 41 2.82 -14.81 -2.79
N HIS A 42 3.32 -14.60 -4.02
CA HIS A 42 2.97 -15.44 -5.17
C HIS A 42 3.35 -16.90 -4.98
N TYR A 43 4.58 -17.20 -4.55
CA TYR A 43 5.02 -18.58 -4.34
C TYR A 43 4.28 -19.27 -3.19
N TYR A 44 3.99 -18.55 -2.10
CA TYR A 44 3.15 -19.07 -1.02
C TYR A 44 1.76 -19.49 -1.53
N LEU A 45 1.09 -18.62 -2.29
CA LEU A 45 -0.23 -18.91 -2.84
C LEU A 45 -0.19 -20.01 -3.91
N ALA A 46 0.85 -20.05 -4.74
CA ALA A 46 1.03 -21.10 -5.73
C ALA A 46 1.20 -22.47 -5.06
N ASP A 47 1.98 -22.56 -3.98
CA ASP A 47 2.17 -23.80 -3.23
C ASP A 47 0.85 -24.26 -2.59
N GLU A 48 0.15 -23.34 -1.91
CA GLU A 48 -1.12 -23.64 -1.25
C GLU A 48 -2.19 -24.09 -2.26
N PHE A 49 -2.42 -23.34 -3.33
CA PHE A 49 -3.45 -23.66 -4.30
C PHE A 49 -3.14 -24.94 -5.09
N ASN A 50 -1.87 -25.23 -5.41
CA ASN A 50 -1.53 -26.50 -6.07
C ASN A 50 -1.73 -27.71 -5.15
N GLN A 51 -1.57 -27.54 -3.82
CA GLN A 51 -1.75 -28.63 -2.86
C GLN A 51 -3.21 -28.84 -2.45
N THR A 52 -4.04 -27.79 -2.50
CA THR A 52 -5.41 -27.81 -1.95
C THR A 52 -6.52 -27.80 -3.01
N LEU A 53 -6.29 -27.26 -4.20
CA LEU A 53 -7.31 -27.17 -5.27
C LEU A 53 -6.98 -28.12 -6.42
N PRO A 54 -7.74 -29.22 -6.60
CA PRO A 54 -7.71 -29.98 -7.84
C PRO A 54 -8.09 -29.09 -9.02
N ARG A 55 -7.40 -29.27 -10.16
CA ARG A 55 -7.54 -28.45 -11.37
C ARG A 55 -8.99 -28.23 -11.86
N LEU A 56 -9.87 -29.22 -11.65
CA LEU A 56 -11.27 -29.18 -12.09
C LEU A 56 -12.20 -28.43 -11.12
N LEU A 57 -11.77 -28.15 -9.90
CA LEU A 57 -12.65 -27.57 -8.87
C LEU A 57 -12.84 -26.07 -9.04
N TRP A 58 -11.79 -25.29 -9.35
CA TRP A 58 -11.88 -23.82 -9.41
C TRP A 58 -12.47 -23.27 -10.73
N GLU A 59 -12.31 -23.97 -11.86
CA GLU A 59 -13.00 -23.60 -13.12
C GLU A 59 -14.52 -23.78 -13.00
N ALA A 60 -14.94 -24.78 -12.20
CA ALA A 60 -16.35 -25.07 -11.92
C ALA A 60 -16.84 -24.46 -10.59
N ASP A 61 -15.99 -23.71 -9.89
CA ASP A 61 -16.33 -23.07 -8.62
C ASP A 61 -17.09 -21.78 -8.90
N ASN A 62 -18.41 -21.87 -8.86
CA ASN A 62 -19.28 -20.73 -9.11
C ASN A 62 -19.01 -19.58 -8.12
N GLU A 63 -18.62 -19.85 -6.87
CA GLU A 63 -18.36 -18.80 -5.88
C GLU A 63 -17.11 -18.00 -6.26
N VAL A 64 -16.03 -18.66 -6.67
CA VAL A 64 -14.80 -18.00 -7.13
C VAL A 64 -15.02 -17.23 -8.43
N GLN A 65 -15.79 -17.80 -9.37
CA GLN A 65 -16.08 -17.14 -10.64
C GLN A 65 -17.02 -15.94 -10.47
N GLU A 66 -18.04 -16.04 -9.62
CA GLU A 66 -18.91 -14.91 -9.28
C GLU A 66 -18.15 -13.83 -8.52
N TRP A 67 -17.21 -14.20 -7.65
CA TRP A 67 -16.37 -13.24 -6.92
C TRP A 67 -15.52 -12.36 -7.86
N ILE A 68 -14.86 -12.96 -8.86
CA ILE A 68 -14.07 -12.17 -9.82
C ILE A 68 -14.98 -11.38 -10.77
N ALA A 69 -16.13 -11.92 -11.17
CA ALA A 69 -17.11 -11.21 -11.98
C ALA A 69 -17.63 -9.95 -11.26
N ASP A 70 -17.96 -10.04 -9.96
CA ASP A 70 -18.41 -8.88 -9.17
C ASP A 70 -17.32 -7.80 -9.05
N ILE A 71 -16.07 -8.20 -8.82
CA ILE A 71 -14.95 -7.26 -8.78
C ILE A 71 -14.77 -6.59 -10.16
N TYR A 72 -14.86 -7.36 -11.24
CA TYR A 72 -14.73 -6.86 -12.61
C TYR A 72 -15.84 -5.86 -12.95
N ASP A 73 -17.10 -6.25 -12.79
CA ASP A 73 -18.27 -5.45 -13.17
C ASP A 73 -18.50 -4.27 -12.24
N ASN A 74 -18.52 -4.51 -10.92
CA ASN A 74 -18.91 -3.50 -9.93
C ASN A 74 -17.72 -2.81 -9.26
N GLY A 75 -16.58 -3.49 -9.15
CA GLY A 75 -15.35 -2.92 -8.60
C GLY A 75 -14.60 -2.03 -9.59
N PHE A 76 -14.47 -2.48 -10.84
CA PHE A 76 -13.69 -1.81 -11.89
C PHE A 76 -14.52 -1.30 -13.07
N GLY A 77 -15.82 -1.59 -13.15
CA GLY A 77 -16.68 -1.07 -14.21
C GLY A 77 -16.50 -1.76 -15.57
N GLY A 78 -15.99 -3.00 -15.57
CA GLY A 78 -15.92 -3.85 -16.76
C GLY A 78 -14.79 -3.54 -17.75
N GLU A 79 -13.82 -2.70 -17.38
CA GLU A 79 -12.59 -2.43 -18.15
C GLU A 79 -11.41 -2.28 -17.18
N HIS A 80 -10.17 -2.08 -17.65
CA HIS A 80 -8.90 -1.98 -16.88
C HIS A 80 -7.99 -3.23 -16.83
N GLY A 81 -8.19 -4.20 -17.72
CA GLY A 81 -7.25 -5.32 -17.90
C GLY A 81 -7.30 -6.38 -16.79
N LEU A 82 -8.37 -6.37 -15.98
CA LEU A 82 -8.68 -7.41 -15.03
C LEU A 82 -9.45 -8.56 -15.75
N PRO A 83 -9.18 -9.84 -15.45
CA PRO A 83 -10.03 -10.91 -15.95
C PRO A 83 -11.43 -10.83 -15.30
N GLY A 84 -12.49 -11.03 -16.08
CA GLY A 84 -13.86 -11.22 -15.55
C GLY A 84 -14.19 -12.68 -15.20
N VAL A 85 -13.27 -13.60 -15.50
CA VAL A 85 -13.36 -15.04 -15.22
C VAL A 85 -11.94 -15.56 -15.05
N PHE A 86 -11.73 -16.48 -14.11
CA PHE A 86 -10.46 -17.20 -14.06
C PHE A 86 -10.53 -18.38 -15.01
N SER A 87 -9.60 -18.41 -15.97
CA SER A 87 -9.43 -19.52 -16.93
C SER A 87 -8.12 -20.29 -16.71
N ARG A 88 -7.24 -19.81 -15.82
CA ARG A 88 -6.03 -20.52 -15.40
C ARG A 88 -5.81 -20.34 -13.90
N LEU A 89 -5.31 -21.38 -13.23
CA LEU A 89 -4.92 -21.30 -11.83
C LEU A 89 -3.86 -20.21 -11.59
N ASP A 90 -2.95 -20.01 -12.54
CA ASP A 90 -1.94 -18.95 -12.49
C ASP A 90 -2.57 -17.55 -12.38
N ASP A 91 -3.71 -17.32 -13.03
CA ASP A 91 -4.41 -16.04 -13.02
C ASP A 91 -5.04 -15.79 -11.63
N LEU A 92 -5.62 -16.84 -11.02
CA LEU A 92 -6.12 -16.79 -9.64
C LEU A 92 -5.00 -16.51 -8.64
N ILE A 93 -3.88 -17.24 -8.76
CA ILE A 93 -2.69 -17.06 -7.91
C ILE A 93 -2.20 -15.60 -8.03
N ASP A 94 -2.01 -15.09 -9.25
CA ASP A 94 -1.50 -13.73 -9.47
C ASP A 94 -2.47 -12.65 -8.97
N PHE A 95 -3.77 -12.87 -9.12
CA PHE A 95 -4.79 -11.96 -8.62
C PHE A 95 -4.81 -11.89 -7.09
N VAL A 96 -4.87 -13.04 -6.41
CA VAL A 96 -4.84 -13.09 -4.93
C VAL A 96 -3.52 -12.55 -4.40
N THR A 97 -2.40 -12.83 -5.09
CA THR A 97 -1.09 -12.22 -4.79
C THR A 97 -1.18 -10.71 -4.83
N THR A 98 -1.80 -10.17 -5.87
CA THR A 98 -1.92 -8.73 -6.08
C THR A 98 -2.76 -8.09 -4.99
N ILE A 99 -3.84 -8.73 -4.54
CA ILE A 99 -4.65 -8.27 -3.40
C ILE A 99 -3.80 -8.20 -2.14
N ILE A 100 -3.22 -9.34 -1.70
CA ILE A 100 -2.44 -9.42 -0.46
C ILE A 100 -1.27 -8.44 -0.50
N PHE A 101 -0.55 -8.37 -1.61
CA PHE A 101 0.57 -7.47 -1.80
C PHE A 101 0.15 -5.99 -1.74
N THR A 102 -0.99 -5.63 -2.34
CA THR A 102 -1.50 -4.26 -2.37
C THR A 102 -1.95 -3.80 -0.99
N THR A 103 -2.66 -4.65 -0.25
CA THR A 103 -3.20 -4.29 1.08
C THR A 103 -2.15 -4.29 2.17
N SER A 104 -1.03 -4.99 1.99
CA SER A 104 0.06 -5.07 2.95
C SER A 104 1.26 -4.21 2.54
N CYS A 105 2.17 -4.79 1.77
CA CYS A 105 3.48 -4.26 1.43
C CYS A 105 3.40 -2.91 0.70
N ARG A 106 2.52 -2.81 -0.31
CA ARG A 106 2.38 -1.56 -1.08
C ARG A 106 1.86 -0.44 -0.20
N ASN A 107 0.85 -0.72 0.63
CA ASN A 107 0.31 0.24 1.58
C ASN A 107 1.39 0.70 2.56
N ALA A 108 2.13 -0.23 3.18
CA ALA A 108 3.21 0.08 4.11
C ALA A 108 4.30 0.97 3.49
N ALA A 109 4.74 0.64 2.26
CA ALA A 109 5.76 1.40 1.53
C ALA A 109 5.36 2.85 1.24
N LEU A 110 4.06 3.12 1.05
CA LEU A 110 3.53 4.45 0.74
C LEU A 110 3.24 5.26 2.01
N THR A 111 2.77 4.59 3.05
CA THR A 111 2.16 5.22 4.21
C THR A 111 3.20 5.47 5.32
N PHE A 112 4.10 4.54 5.60
CA PHE A 112 4.98 4.67 6.76
C PHE A 112 6.14 5.65 6.58
N GLY A 113 6.51 5.98 5.35
CA GLY A 113 7.47 7.04 5.08
C GLY A 113 6.88 8.45 5.12
N MET A 114 5.55 8.61 5.28
CA MET A 114 4.93 9.94 5.14
C MET A 114 5.51 10.95 6.12
N MET A 115 5.74 10.58 7.38
CA MET A 115 6.34 11.52 8.34
C MET A 115 7.77 11.88 7.97
N ASP A 116 8.57 10.91 7.56
CA ASP A 116 9.98 11.14 7.25
C ASP A 116 10.16 12.09 6.05
N TYR A 117 9.24 12.07 5.08
CA TYR A 117 9.30 12.96 3.91
C TYR A 117 8.50 14.26 4.03
N TYR A 118 7.30 14.24 4.65
CA TYR A 118 6.41 15.40 4.72
C TYR A 118 6.61 16.26 5.97
N ALA A 119 7.27 15.76 7.03
CA ALA A 119 7.53 16.56 8.23
C ALA A 119 8.42 17.77 7.93
N TYR A 120 9.32 17.65 6.96
CA TYR A 120 10.09 18.77 6.43
C TYR A 120 9.42 19.32 5.17
N CYS A 121 8.46 20.24 5.36
CA CYS A 121 7.64 20.80 4.28
C CYS A 121 8.41 21.28 3.03
N PRO A 122 9.61 21.89 3.13
CA PRO A 122 10.35 22.28 1.92
C PRO A 122 10.80 21.11 1.03
N ASN A 123 10.97 19.90 1.59
CA ASN A 123 11.30 18.70 0.81
C ASN A 123 10.12 18.22 -0.03
N MET A 124 8.90 18.28 0.51
CA MET A 124 7.70 17.80 -0.18
C MET A 124 6.47 18.68 0.11
N PRO A 125 6.42 19.92 -0.42
CA PRO A 125 5.29 20.79 -0.23
C PRO A 125 4.07 20.25 -0.97
N THR A 126 2.94 20.11 -0.27
CA THR A 126 1.68 19.63 -0.86
C THR A 126 0.94 20.69 -1.69
N MET A 127 1.35 21.95 -1.55
CA MET A 127 0.84 23.09 -2.29
C MET A 127 1.87 24.21 -2.36
N LEU A 128 1.76 25.03 -3.40
CA LEU A 128 2.47 26.29 -3.53
C LEU A 128 1.46 27.44 -3.63
N LEU A 129 1.73 28.54 -2.94
CA LEU A 129 0.82 29.68 -2.82
C LEU A 129 1.07 30.78 -3.87
N VAL A 130 2.15 30.65 -4.64
CA VAL A 130 2.49 31.57 -5.74
C VAL A 130 2.80 30.78 -7.00
N ALA A 131 2.63 31.43 -8.15
CA ALA A 131 2.95 30.83 -9.44
C ALA A 131 4.45 30.50 -9.56
N PRO A 132 4.82 29.48 -10.35
CA PRO A 132 6.21 29.22 -10.69
C PRO A 132 6.88 30.45 -11.32
N PRO A 133 8.17 30.70 -11.07
CA PRO A 133 8.90 31.80 -11.70
C PRO A 133 8.94 31.63 -13.22
N SER A 134 8.70 32.71 -13.96
CA SER A 134 8.71 32.73 -15.44
C SER A 134 10.09 33.00 -16.04
N GLU A 135 11.03 33.50 -15.24
CA GLU A 135 12.38 33.89 -15.66
C GLU A 135 13.45 33.37 -14.69
N LYS A 136 14.65 33.13 -15.21
CA LYS A 136 15.80 32.71 -14.39
C LYS A 136 16.36 33.88 -13.60
N GLY A 137 16.94 33.60 -12.43
CA GLY A 137 17.66 34.59 -11.61
C GLY A 137 16.78 35.50 -10.75
N GLN A 138 15.45 35.37 -10.81
CA GLN A 138 14.51 36.17 -10.00
C GLN A 138 14.18 35.55 -8.63
N THR A 139 14.52 34.28 -8.41
CA THR A 139 14.20 33.58 -7.16
C THR A 139 15.09 34.04 -6.01
N THR A 140 14.46 34.53 -4.95
CA THR A 140 15.10 34.87 -3.66
C THR A 140 14.56 33.97 -2.55
N MET A 141 15.25 33.93 -1.41
CA MET A 141 14.75 33.20 -0.23
C MET A 141 13.36 33.66 0.23
N ASP A 142 13.02 34.94 0.05
CA ASP A 142 11.71 35.46 0.44
C ASP A 142 10.62 35.03 -0.54
N THR A 143 10.93 34.91 -1.84
CA THR A 143 10.00 34.32 -2.82
C THR A 143 9.73 32.85 -2.54
N ILE A 144 10.75 32.08 -2.14
CA ILE A 144 10.59 30.66 -1.74
C ILE A 144 9.71 30.55 -0.50
N LYS A 145 9.96 31.34 0.54
CA LYS A 145 9.13 31.34 1.76
C LYS A 145 7.68 31.72 1.48
N SER A 146 7.46 32.68 0.58
CA SER A 146 6.12 33.11 0.17
C SER A 146 5.40 32.05 -0.67
N ALA A 147 6.14 31.20 -1.40
CA ALA A 147 5.59 30.11 -2.17
C ALA A 147 5.15 28.92 -1.30
N LEU A 148 5.84 28.67 -0.19
CA LEU A 148 5.54 27.54 0.70
C LEU A 148 4.24 27.75 1.49
N PRO A 149 3.61 26.66 1.99
CA PRO A 149 2.44 26.76 2.85
C PRO A 149 2.69 27.62 4.09
N SER A 150 1.63 28.27 4.59
CA SER A 150 1.69 29.00 5.86
C SER A 150 1.97 28.05 7.03
N ARG A 151 2.45 28.60 8.16
CA ARG A 151 2.73 27.80 9.38
C ARG A 151 1.53 26.97 9.83
N GLY A 152 0.32 27.54 9.77
CA GLY A 152 -0.92 26.83 10.11
C GLY A 152 -1.18 25.65 9.18
N LYS A 153 -1.02 25.85 7.87
CA LYS A 153 -1.20 24.76 6.89
C LYS A 153 -0.11 23.70 6.97
N THR A 154 1.15 24.09 7.19
CA THR A 154 2.22 23.14 7.48
C THR A 154 1.90 22.29 8.71
N ALA A 155 1.39 22.89 9.80
CA ALA A 155 0.99 22.14 10.98
C ALA A 155 -0.16 21.15 10.69
N GLU A 156 -1.17 21.54 9.92
CA GLU A 156 -2.25 20.65 9.49
C GLU A 156 -1.74 19.49 8.61
N ILE A 157 -0.84 19.75 7.66
CA ILE A 157 -0.19 18.73 6.82
C ILE A 157 0.57 17.72 7.69
N ILE A 158 1.40 18.20 8.61
CA ILE A 158 2.17 17.33 9.51
C ILE A 158 1.22 16.51 10.39
N ALA A 159 0.17 17.10 10.94
CA ALA A 159 -0.82 16.38 11.74
C ALA A 159 -1.55 15.29 10.94
N ALA A 160 -1.90 15.58 9.68
CA ALA A 160 -2.48 14.61 8.76
C ALA A 160 -1.52 13.44 8.47
N CYS A 161 -0.28 13.74 8.05
CA CYS A 161 0.74 12.72 7.78
C CYS A 161 1.04 11.88 9.01
N TYR A 162 1.13 12.50 10.19
CA TYR A 162 1.31 11.80 11.46
C TYR A 162 0.15 10.85 11.73
N THR A 163 -1.09 11.30 11.54
CA THR A 163 -2.27 10.48 11.80
C THR A 163 -2.36 9.30 10.84
N LEU A 164 -2.15 9.53 9.55
CA LEU A 164 -2.28 8.51 8.50
C LEU A 164 -1.11 7.51 8.49
N SER A 165 0.06 7.87 9.02
CA SER A 165 1.23 6.97 9.07
C SER A 165 1.32 6.13 10.34
N ARG A 166 0.40 6.31 11.28
CA ARG A 166 0.40 5.56 12.54
C ARG A 166 -0.09 4.13 12.35
N ARG A 167 0.57 3.23 13.08
CA ARG A 167 0.12 1.85 13.25
C ARG A 167 -0.91 1.76 14.36
N GLY A 168 -1.86 0.83 14.24
CA GLY A 168 -2.75 0.44 15.31
C GLY A 168 -1.97 -0.12 16.51
N LYS A 169 -2.59 -0.11 17.70
CA LYS A 169 -1.99 -0.72 18.89
C LYS A 169 -2.01 -2.26 18.83
N ASP A 170 -3.06 -2.79 18.22
CA ASP A 170 -3.31 -4.22 18.06
C ASP A 170 -3.13 -4.62 16.58
N GLU A 171 -2.10 -4.07 15.93
CA GLU A 171 -1.83 -4.34 14.52
C GLU A 171 -1.27 -5.76 14.34
N MET A 172 -1.79 -6.48 13.36
CA MET A 172 -1.22 -7.76 12.94
C MET A 172 -0.33 -7.57 11.72
N PHE A 173 0.85 -8.18 11.75
CA PHE A 173 1.83 -8.07 10.69
C PHE A 173 1.75 -9.22 9.68
N LEU A 174 2.39 -9.01 8.53
CA LEU A 174 2.43 -9.98 7.44
C LEU A 174 3.08 -11.29 7.92
N GLY A 175 2.36 -12.39 7.77
CA GLY A 175 2.80 -13.71 8.22
C GLY A 175 2.34 -14.08 9.64
N GLU A 176 1.65 -13.19 10.35
CA GLU A 176 0.99 -13.49 11.63
C GLU A 176 -0.46 -13.94 11.39
N PHE A 177 -0.84 -15.04 12.05
CA PHE A 177 -2.15 -15.68 11.92
C PHE A 177 -2.68 -16.01 13.32
N ASP A 178 -3.55 -15.15 13.87
CA ASP A 178 -4.16 -15.35 15.20
C ASP A 178 -5.19 -16.49 15.19
N GLU A 179 -5.91 -16.63 14.09
CA GLU A 179 -6.84 -17.73 13.84
C GLU A 179 -6.55 -18.31 12.44
N MET A 180 -6.17 -19.58 12.39
CA MET A 180 -6.13 -20.33 11.14
C MET A 180 -7.54 -20.87 10.87
N HIS A 181 -8.25 -20.28 9.91
CA HIS A 181 -9.57 -20.75 9.48
C HIS A 181 -9.52 -22.16 8.85
N PHE A 182 -8.34 -22.57 8.38
CA PHE A 182 -8.05 -23.90 7.86
C PHE A 182 -6.77 -24.44 8.50
N ASP A 183 -6.81 -25.63 9.08
CA ASP A 183 -5.69 -26.20 9.85
C ASP A 183 -5.26 -27.57 9.33
N SER A 184 -4.90 -27.61 8.04
CA SER A 184 -4.33 -28.80 7.40
C SER A 184 -2.80 -28.85 7.60
N ALA A 185 -2.21 -30.05 7.48
CA ALA A 185 -0.75 -30.19 7.54
C ALA A 185 -0.05 -29.43 6.39
N ALA A 186 -0.67 -29.40 5.20
CA ALA A 186 -0.20 -28.66 4.04
C ALA A 186 -0.18 -27.14 4.33
N MET A 187 -1.28 -26.58 4.80
CA MET A 187 -1.40 -25.16 5.15
C MET A 187 -0.37 -24.74 6.20
N ARG A 188 -0.21 -25.54 7.27
CA ARG A 188 0.81 -25.27 8.29
C ARG A 188 2.23 -25.25 7.71
N ALA A 189 2.53 -26.15 6.77
CA ALA A 189 3.83 -26.19 6.11
C ALA A 189 4.03 -24.96 5.19
N ALA A 190 3.02 -24.58 4.41
CA ALA A 190 3.06 -23.41 3.54
C ALA A 190 3.24 -22.11 4.36
N VAL A 191 2.50 -21.96 5.46
CA VAL A 191 2.64 -20.81 6.37
C VAL A 191 4.03 -20.75 6.98
N ALA A 192 4.57 -21.88 7.45
CA ALA A 192 5.91 -21.94 8.01
C ALA A 192 6.98 -21.56 6.97
N ALA A 193 6.83 -22.03 5.73
CA ALA A 193 7.72 -21.67 4.62
C ALA A 193 7.66 -20.18 4.31
N PHE A 194 6.45 -19.61 4.23
CA PHE A 194 6.24 -18.18 4.01
C PHE A 194 6.87 -17.32 5.10
N GLN A 195 6.67 -17.69 6.37
CA GLN A 195 7.29 -16.99 7.51
C GLN A 195 8.82 -17.06 7.47
N GLU A 196 9.42 -18.19 7.10
CA GLU A 196 10.87 -18.27 6.97
C GLU A 196 11.39 -17.41 5.82
N ASP A 197 10.65 -17.36 4.72
CA ASP A 197 10.95 -16.48 3.59
C ASP A 197 10.92 -15.01 4.00
N LEU A 198 9.92 -14.59 4.78
CA LEU A 198 9.85 -13.25 5.37
C LEU A 198 11.07 -12.97 6.27
N ARG A 199 11.46 -13.90 7.15
CA ARG A 199 12.67 -13.75 7.98
C ARG A 199 13.93 -13.62 7.14
N ARG A 200 14.04 -14.36 6.03
CA ARG A 200 15.16 -14.26 5.09
C ARG A 200 15.23 -12.88 4.42
N VAL A 201 14.10 -12.32 4.01
CA VAL A 201 14.05 -10.96 3.48
C VAL A 201 14.39 -9.93 4.54
N GLN A 202 13.90 -10.08 5.76
CA GLN A 202 14.23 -9.21 6.87
C GLN A 202 15.74 -9.16 7.11
N ARG A 203 16.41 -10.32 7.20
CA ARG A 203 17.88 -10.40 7.33
C ARG A 203 18.60 -9.67 6.18
N ALA A 204 18.13 -9.84 4.95
CA ALA A 204 18.71 -9.17 3.79
C ALA A 204 18.52 -7.64 3.83
N ILE A 205 17.37 -7.15 4.32
CA ILE A 205 17.12 -5.72 4.49
C ILE A 205 18.01 -5.14 5.59
N ILE A 206 18.14 -5.83 6.73
CA ILE A 206 19.03 -5.43 7.83
C ILE A 206 20.46 -5.30 7.30
N GLN A 207 20.96 -6.33 6.60
CA GLN A 207 22.29 -6.30 6.02
C GLN A 207 22.48 -5.18 4.99
N ARG A 208 21.49 -4.93 4.12
CA ARG A 208 21.54 -3.83 3.15
C ARG A 208 21.54 -2.46 3.83
N ASN A 209 20.84 -2.33 4.95
CA ASN A 209 20.72 -1.08 5.71
C ASN A 209 21.94 -0.81 6.60
N ASP A 210 22.78 -1.82 6.84
CA ASP A 210 24.00 -1.66 7.64
C ASP A 210 24.95 -0.63 7.00
N GLY A 211 25.39 0.33 7.80
CA GLY A 211 26.25 1.42 7.35
C GLY A 211 25.58 2.52 6.50
N LEU A 212 24.25 2.50 6.32
CA LEU A 212 23.54 3.62 5.66
C LEU A 212 23.20 4.72 6.67
N ASP A 213 23.46 5.98 6.29
CA ASP A 213 23.06 7.14 7.10
C ASP A 213 21.53 7.24 7.26
N VAL A 214 20.78 6.84 6.23
CA VAL A 214 19.32 6.81 6.22
C VAL A 214 18.84 5.45 5.72
N PRO A 215 18.55 4.50 6.64
CA PRO A 215 18.12 3.16 6.27
C PRO A 215 16.67 3.14 5.76
N TYR A 216 16.37 2.31 4.75
CA TYR A 216 15.00 2.12 4.28
C TYR A 216 14.32 0.98 5.06
N THR A 217 13.37 1.30 5.93
CA THR A 217 12.76 0.37 6.90
C THR A 217 11.27 0.12 6.67
N TYR A 218 10.61 0.83 5.74
CA TYR A 218 9.15 0.75 5.55
C TYR A 218 8.63 -0.62 5.08
N LEU A 219 9.52 -1.46 4.54
CA LEU A 219 9.22 -2.83 4.09
C LEU A 219 9.90 -3.90 4.95
N MET A 220 10.21 -3.58 6.21
CA MET A 220 10.64 -4.59 7.18
C MET A 220 9.47 -5.56 7.44
N PRO A 221 9.63 -6.88 7.17
CA PRO A 221 8.52 -7.83 7.26
C PRO A 221 7.77 -7.84 8.60
N ASP A 222 8.50 -7.73 9.72
CA ASP A 222 7.96 -7.62 11.08
C ASP A 222 7.21 -6.30 11.38
N SER A 223 7.05 -5.45 10.38
CA SER A 223 6.52 -4.10 10.49
C SER A 223 5.49 -3.78 9.40
N ILE A 224 5.19 -4.72 8.51
CA ILE A 224 4.20 -4.57 7.44
C ILE A 224 2.85 -5.11 7.94
N PRO A 225 1.80 -4.29 8.11
CA PRO A 225 0.47 -4.79 8.44
C PRO A 225 -0.06 -5.73 7.36
N LYS A 226 -0.89 -6.70 7.77
CA LYS A 226 -1.58 -7.59 6.80
C LYS A 226 -2.73 -6.91 6.04
N THR A 227 -3.25 -5.78 6.53
CA THR A 227 -4.40 -5.06 5.95
C THR A 227 -4.23 -3.54 5.99
N ILE A 228 -5.09 -2.82 5.26
CA ILE A 228 -5.22 -1.36 5.35
C ILE A 228 -6.19 -1.01 6.48
N SER A 229 -5.63 -0.71 7.67
CA SER A 229 -6.38 -0.44 8.91
C SER A 229 -6.42 1.06 9.28
N ALA A 230 -5.46 1.84 8.81
CA ALA A 230 -5.29 3.28 9.07
C ALA A 230 -5.34 4.12 7.79
#